data_AF-A0A2M9A8Y6-F1
#
_entry.id   AF-A0A2M9A8Y6-F1
#
_cell.length_a   1.000
_cell.length_b   1.000
_cell.length_c   1.000
_cell.angle_alpha   90.00
_cell.angle_beta   90.00
_cell.angle_gamma   90.00
#
_symmetry.space_group_name_H-M   'P 1'
#
loop_
_entity.id
_entity.type
_entity.pdbx_description
1 polymer ?
#
loop_
_entity_poly.entity_id
_entity_poly.type
_entity_poly.pdbx_seq_one_letter_code
_entity_poly.pdbx_strand_id
1 'polypeptide(L)'
;MLFVEEGLLEAFDDNQILKSIPQGSLIGVTSVMDGTPFAYHIRAGKDSTLVKIDQKCLGAVLKAAPAWMLATINSIVKDMQQLKQAAVKPNYKNSLESFAKFLALRAENKPLDTATVVKEYMWQSRASKDETAKALKELIRRQFVKLKPGADGKPNAQMLLVKPKLFHILVDYLRSERHGETYPPFGLSPRERSCLEFLGLEDSLFTRSRKDWLKYLQLATPKADIIVIIRFVELGIFSELSEDSEKLFLETEMLDRYLSALHAEHNIRGLS
;
A
#
# COMPACT_ATOMS: atom_id res chain seq x y z
N MET A 1 1.15 -34.54 -16.57
CA MET A 1 2.62 -34.47 -16.51
C MET A 1 3.12 -34.98 -17.83
N LEU A 2 4.17 -34.38 -18.37
CA LEU A 2 4.75 -34.78 -19.65
C LEU A 2 6.19 -35.20 -19.40
N PHE A 3 6.58 -36.34 -19.94
CA PHE A 3 7.98 -36.74 -20.03
C PHE A 3 8.44 -36.52 -21.47
N VAL A 4 9.58 -35.85 -21.64
CA VAL A 4 10.19 -35.61 -22.95
C VAL A 4 11.04 -36.82 -23.30
N GLU A 5 10.49 -37.73 -24.09
CA GLU A 5 11.18 -38.95 -24.50
C GLU A 5 12.24 -38.65 -25.55
N GLU A 6 11.91 -37.77 -26.51
CA GLU A 6 12.83 -37.28 -27.56
C GLU A 6 12.52 -35.82 -27.90
N GLY A 7 13.51 -35.09 -28.40
CA GLY A 7 13.36 -33.72 -28.89
C GLY A 7 13.64 -32.62 -27.86
N LEU A 8 13.09 -31.44 -28.10
CA LEU A 8 13.31 -30.23 -27.32
C LEU A 8 12.03 -29.41 -27.25
N LEU A 9 11.60 -29.08 -26.03
CA LEU A 9 10.47 -28.20 -25.79
C LEU A 9 10.92 -26.81 -25.33
N GLU A 10 10.05 -25.83 -25.50
CA GLU A 10 10.25 -24.45 -25.03
C GLU A 10 9.07 -24.03 -24.15
N ALA A 11 9.37 -23.55 -22.95
CA ALA A 11 8.41 -22.86 -22.09
C ALA A 11 8.36 -21.38 -22.46
N PHE A 12 7.16 -20.81 -22.58
CA PHE A 12 6.97 -19.41 -22.91
C PHE A 12 5.83 -18.75 -22.11
N ASP A 13 5.96 -17.44 -21.95
CA ASP A 13 4.98 -16.52 -21.36
C ASP A 13 4.90 -15.26 -22.24
N ASP A 14 3.70 -14.90 -22.70
CA ASP A 14 3.43 -13.77 -23.61
C ASP A 14 4.47 -13.57 -24.75
N ASN A 15 4.88 -14.69 -25.39
CA ASN A 15 5.86 -14.80 -26.49
C ASN A 15 7.35 -14.73 -26.15
N GLN A 16 7.74 -14.57 -24.88
CA GLN A 16 9.14 -14.73 -24.47
C GLN A 16 9.44 -16.18 -24.13
N ILE A 17 10.54 -16.71 -24.68
CA ILE A 17 11.07 -18.02 -24.29
C ILE A 17 11.63 -17.88 -22.88
N LEU A 18 10.99 -18.52 -21.91
CA LEU A 18 11.43 -18.56 -20.52
C LEU A 18 12.55 -19.57 -20.34
N LYS A 19 12.41 -20.76 -20.96
CA LYS A 19 13.33 -21.88 -20.75
C LYS A 19 13.21 -22.94 -21.83
N SER A 20 14.34 -23.48 -22.27
CA SER A 20 14.39 -24.72 -23.07
C SER A 20 14.37 -25.96 -22.17
N ILE A 21 13.59 -26.96 -22.57
CA ILE A 21 13.34 -28.18 -21.81
C ILE A 21 13.85 -29.38 -22.64
N PRO A 22 15.01 -29.96 -22.29
CA PRO A 22 15.63 -31.03 -23.06
C PRO A 22 14.97 -32.39 -22.82
N GLN A 23 15.34 -33.36 -23.66
CA GLN A 23 15.08 -34.78 -23.47
C GLN A 23 15.38 -35.24 -22.05
N GLY A 24 14.56 -36.17 -21.53
CA GLY A 24 14.66 -36.70 -20.17
C GLY A 24 13.98 -35.82 -19.11
N SER A 25 13.47 -34.65 -19.48
CA SER A 25 12.80 -33.75 -18.55
C SER A 25 11.37 -34.18 -18.23
N LEU A 26 10.98 -34.02 -16.97
CA LEU A 26 9.59 -34.11 -16.52
C LEU A 26 8.99 -32.71 -16.36
N ILE A 27 7.79 -32.52 -16.90
CA ILE A 27 7.09 -31.24 -16.94
C ILE A 27 5.75 -31.36 -16.23
N GLY A 28 5.46 -30.40 -15.34
CA GLY A 28 4.19 -30.37 -14.62
C GLY A 28 4.08 -31.41 -13.52
N VAL A 29 5.20 -31.78 -12.91
CA VAL A 29 5.23 -32.63 -11.72
C VAL A 29 4.35 -32.01 -10.63
N THR A 30 4.58 -30.73 -10.33
CA THR A 30 3.77 -29.99 -9.34
C THR A 30 2.32 -29.89 -9.79
N SER A 31 2.04 -29.48 -11.04
CA SER A 31 0.69 -29.39 -11.62
C SER A 31 -0.15 -30.66 -11.50
N VAL A 32 0.45 -31.84 -11.67
CA VAL A 32 -0.27 -33.12 -11.50
C VAL A 32 -0.52 -33.44 -10.04
N MET A 33 0.46 -33.15 -9.18
CA MET A 33 0.40 -33.40 -7.73
C MET A 33 -0.57 -32.46 -7.00
N ASP A 34 -0.63 -31.19 -7.40
CA ASP A 34 -1.46 -30.15 -6.80
C ASP A 34 -2.79 -29.90 -7.55
N GLY A 35 -2.98 -30.53 -8.71
CA GLY A 35 -4.17 -30.39 -9.55
C GLY A 35 -4.29 -29.03 -10.24
N THR A 36 -3.21 -28.24 -10.29
CA THR A 36 -3.22 -26.89 -10.89
C THR A 36 -2.81 -26.90 -12.36
N PRO A 37 -3.33 -25.98 -13.19
CA PRO A 37 -2.88 -25.82 -14.56
C PRO A 37 -1.39 -25.41 -14.61
N PHE A 38 -0.76 -25.63 -15.78
CA PHE A 38 0.61 -25.18 -16.00
C PHE A 38 0.69 -23.65 -15.91
N ALA A 39 1.71 -23.14 -15.22
CA ALA A 39 1.95 -21.70 -15.08
C ALA A 39 2.55 -21.05 -16.34
N TYR A 40 2.86 -21.85 -17.36
CA TYR A 40 3.49 -21.42 -18.60
C TYR A 40 2.99 -22.29 -19.76
N HIS A 41 3.06 -21.75 -20.96
CA HIS A 41 2.74 -22.49 -22.17
C HIS A 41 3.98 -23.24 -22.67
N ILE A 42 3.75 -24.35 -23.37
CA ILE A 42 4.80 -25.24 -23.86
C ILE A 42 4.59 -25.44 -25.36
N ARG A 43 5.66 -25.27 -26.14
CA ARG A 43 5.68 -25.58 -27.57
C ARG A 43 6.87 -26.48 -27.89
N ALA A 44 6.75 -27.21 -28.99
CA ALA A 44 7.87 -27.93 -29.58
C ALA A 44 8.86 -26.92 -30.19
N GLY A 45 10.10 -26.92 -29.70
CA GLY A 45 11.22 -26.20 -30.34
C GLY A 45 11.88 -27.02 -31.44
N LYS A 46 11.75 -28.35 -31.36
CA LYS A 46 12.08 -29.34 -32.40
C LYS A 46 11.00 -30.43 -32.41
N ASP A 47 10.95 -31.23 -33.46
CA ASP A 47 10.15 -32.47 -33.47
C ASP A 47 10.45 -33.26 -32.20
N SER A 48 9.40 -33.56 -31.44
CA SER A 48 9.50 -34.09 -30.08
C SER A 48 8.47 -35.18 -29.83
N THR A 49 8.90 -36.23 -29.14
CA THR A 49 8.05 -37.34 -28.70
C THR A 49 7.80 -37.18 -27.20
N LEU A 50 6.51 -37.13 -26.82
CA LEU A 50 6.09 -36.85 -25.45
C LEU A 50 5.27 -38.00 -24.89
N VAL A 51 5.63 -38.45 -23.69
CA VAL A 51 4.82 -39.40 -22.93
C VAL A 51 3.95 -38.64 -21.94
N LYS A 52 2.63 -38.74 -22.10
CA LYS A 52 1.66 -38.14 -21.19
C LYS A 52 1.42 -39.07 -20.01
N ILE A 53 1.82 -38.60 -18.82
CA ILE A 53 1.53 -39.26 -17.55
C ILE A 53 0.35 -38.53 -16.91
N ASP A 54 -0.80 -39.20 -16.86
CA ASP A 54 -2.02 -38.69 -16.27
C ASP A 54 -2.07 -38.92 -14.75
N GLN A 55 -3.07 -38.33 -14.08
CA GLN A 55 -3.25 -38.49 -12.64
C GLN A 55 -3.59 -39.93 -12.24
N LYS A 56 -4.20 -40.73 -13.12
CA LYS A 56 -4.58 -42.11 -12.82
C LYS A 56 -3.37 -43.03 -12.76
N CYS A 57 -2.46 -42.91 -13.73
CA CYS A 57 -1.18 -43.60 -13.78
C CYS A 57 -0.33 -43.24 -12.56
N LEU A 58 -0.24 -41.95 -12.22
CA LEU A 58 0.50 -41.51 -11.04
C LEU A 58 -0.14 -42.06 -9.75
N GLY A 59 -1.46 -42.02 -9.63
CA GLY A 59 -2.18 -42.58 -8.49
C GLY A 59 -1.98 -44.09 -8.34
N ALA A 60 -1.88 -44.85 -9.45
CA ALA A 60 -1.59 -46.27 -9.42
C ALA A 60 -0.17 -46.57 -8.91
N VAL A 61 0.82 -45.78 -9.33
CA VAL A 61 2.21 -45.90 -8.84
C VAL A 61 2.29 -45.51 -7.35
N LEU A 62 1.60 -44.43 -6.96
CA LEU A 62 1.59 -43.95 -5.58
C LEU A 62 0.88 -44.90 -4.60
N LYS A 63 -0.06 -45.73 -5.06
CA LYS A 63 -0.69 -46.78 -4.22
C LYS A 63 0.31 -47.85 -3.75
N ALA A 64 1.41 -48.06 -4.48
CA ALA A 64 2.47 -48.97 -4.08
C ALA A 64 3.50 -48.31 -3.14
N ALA A 65 3.41 -46.99 -2.92
CA ALA A 65 4.33 -46.27 -2.06
C ALA A 65 3.97 -46.46 -0.57
N PRO A 66 4.97 -46.53 0.33
CA PRO A 66 4.72 -46.56 1.77
C PRO A 66 3.95 -45.33 2.27
N ALA A 67 3.10 -45.52 3.29
CA ALA A 67 2.26 -44.46 3.85
C ALA A 67 3.04 -43.23 4.33
N TRP A 68 4.23 -43.41 4.90
CA TRP A 68 5.09 -42.31 5.34
C TRP A 68 5.58 -41.45 4.17
N MET A 69 5.85 -42.06 3.01
CA MET A 69 6.29 -41.36 1.81
C MET A 69 5.15 -40.51 1.23
N LEU A 70 3.93 -41.07 1.21
CA LEU A 70 2.74 -40.33 0.80
C LEU A 70 2.46 -39.13 1.73
N ALA A 71 2.61 -39.31 3.04
CA ALA A 71 2.44 -38.23 4.01
C ALA A 71 3.45 -37.10 3.78
N THR A 72 4.73 -37.43 3.57
CA THR A 72 5.79 -36.45 3.27
C THR A 72 5.50 -35.69 1.97
N ILE A 73 5.14 -36.41 0.91
CA ILE A 73 4.81 -35.82 -0.39
C ILE A 73 3.63 -34.84 -0.26
N ASN A 74 2.56 -35.24 0.43
CA ASN A 74 1.39 -34.38 0.65
C ASN A 74 1.72 -33.13 1.48
N SER A 75 2.60 -33.27 2.48
CA SER A 75 3.08 -32.12 3.26
C SER A 75 3.82 -31.12 2.37
N ILE A 76 4.77 -31.60 1.55
CA ILE A 76 5.54 -30.75 0.63
C ILE A 76 4.61 -30.04 -0.37
N VAL A 77 3.63 -30.76 -0.93
CA VAL A 77 2.64 -30.17 -1.86
C VAL A 77 1.82 -29.07 -1.18
N LYS A 78 1.37 -29.30 0.06
CA LYS A 78 0.60 -28.31 0.83
C LYS A 78 1.44 -27.06 1.12
N ASP A 79 2.69 -27.23 1.53
CA ASP A 79 3.61 -26.13 1.81
C ASP A 79 3.90 -25.32 0.52
N MET A 80 4.10 -26.01 -0.60
CA MET A 80 4.25 -25.36 -1.91
C MET A 80 2.99 -24.59 -2.33
N GLN A 81 1.79 -25.12 -2.08
CA GLN A 81 0.53 -24.42 -2.35
C GLN A 81 0.41 -23.15 -1.49
N GLN A 82 0.76 -23.22 -0.20
CA GLN A 82 0.75 -22.06 0.68
C GLN A 82 1.75 -20.99 0.23
N LEU A 83 2.97 -21.39 -0.15
CA LEU A 83 3.98 -20.47 -0.68
C LEU A 83 3.55 -19.83 -2.01
N LYS A 84 2.97 -20.60 -2.94
CA LYS A 84 2.39 -20.06 -4.19
C LYS A 84 1.28 -19.05 -3.92
N GLN A 85 0.36 -19.37 -3.01
CA GLN A 85 -0.72 -18.45 -2.64
C GLN A 85 -0.18 -17.19 -1.95
N ALA A 86 0.79 -17.32 -1.05
CA ALA A 86 1.43 -16.21 -0.38
C ALA A 86 2.19 -15.31 -1.38
N ALA A 87 2.78 -15.87 -2.44
CA ALA A 87 3.50 -15.12 -3.46
C ALA A 87 2.59 -14.24 -4.33
N VAL A 88 1.31 -14.60 -4.49
CA VAL A 88 0.32 -13.86 -5.29
C VAL A 88 -0.51 -12.88 -4.45
N LYS A 89 -0.64 -13.14 -3.15
CA LYS A 89 -1.40 -12.27 -2.25
C LYS A 89 -0.75 -10.89 -2.13
N PRO A 90 -1.54 -9.81 -2.26
CA PRO A 90 -1.07 -8.46 -1.97
C PRO A 90 -0.58 -8.34 -0.53
N ASN A 91 0.49 -7.58 -0.32
CA ASN A 91 1.06 -7.34 1.01
C ASN A 91 0.37 -6.17 1.76
N TYR A 92 -0.85 -5.79 1.34
CA TYR A 92 -1.61 -4.68 1.91
C TYR A 92 -3.07 -5.06 2.16
N LYS A 93 -3.72 -4.31 3.05
CA LYS A 93 -5.17 -4.43 3.31
C LYS A 93 -6.01 -3.43 2.52
N ASN A 94 -5.45 -2.26 2.20
CA ASN A 94 -6.11 -1.19 1.45
C ASN A 94 -5.16 -0.68 0.36
N SER A 95 -5.61 -0.72 -0.90
CA SER A 95 -4.78 -0.36 -2.06
C SER A 95 -4.49 1.15 -2.13
N LEU A 96 -5.44 2.00 -1.75
CA LEU A 96 -5.27 3.45 -1.70
C LEU A 96 -4.28 3.85 -0.60
N GLU A 97 -4.41 3.30 0.60
CA GLU A 97 -3.48 3.54 1.72
C GLU A 97 -2.06 3.12 1.34
N SER A 98 -1.92 1.90 0.80
CA SER A 98 -0.64 1.35 0.35
C SER A 98 0.01 2.20 -0.73
N PHE A 99 -0.76 2.60 -1.75
CA PHE A 99 -0.23 3.40 -2.86
C PHE A 99 0.10 4.84 -2.41
N ALA A 100 -0.73 5.45 -1.56
CA ALA A 100 -0.45 6.76 -0.98
C ALA A 100 0.84 6.74 -0.14
N LYS A 101 1.04 5.71 0.68
CA LYS A 101 2.27 5.52 1.46
C LYS A 101 3.49 5.34 0.56
N PHE A 102 3.37 4.57 -0.52
CA PHE A 102 4.45 4.38 -1.49
C PHE A 102 4.84 5.70 -2.17
N LEU A 103 3.86 6.51 -2.58
CA LEU A 103 4.11 7.81 -3.20
C LEU A 103 4.67 8.84 -2.20
N ALA A 104 4.28 8.77 -0.93
CA ALA A 104 4.81 9.65 0.13
C ALA A 104 6.34 9.53 0.25
N LEU A 105 6.88 8.32 0.11
CA LEU A 105 8.33 8.06 0.17
C LEU A 105 9.07 8.53 -1.10
N ARG A 106 8.35 8.83 -2.18
CA ARG A 106 8.88 9.29 -3.47
C ARG A 106 8.54 10.74 -3.78
N ALA A 107 8.09 11.46 -2.76
CA ALA A 107 7.82 12.88 -2.80
C ALA A 107 9.10 13.67 -3.06
N GLU A 108 9.53 13.72 -4.32
CA GLU A 108 10.49 14.70 -4.80
C GLU A 108 9.72 15.80 -5.53
N ASN A 109 10.21 17.04 -5.50
CA ASN A 109 9.62 18.18 -6.23
C ASN A 109 9.78 18.07 -7.77
N LYS A 110 9.81 16.86 -8.31
CA LYS A 110 10.04 16.53 -9.70
C LYS A 110 8.92 15.63 -10.24
N PRO A 111 8.51 15.79 -11.51
CA PRO A 111 7.60 14.85 -12.14
C PRO A 111 8.21 13.45 -12.21
N LEU A 112 7.41 12.43 -11.87
CA LEU A 112 7.80 11.03 -11.93
C LEU A 112 7.29 10.38 -13.21
N ASP A 113 8.00 9.38 -13.74
CA ASP A 113 7.47 8.57 -14.85
C ASP A 113 6.34 7.65 -14.36
N THR A 114 5.12 7.85 -14.87
CA THR A 114 3.91 7.19 -14.39
C THR A 114 3.99 5.68 -14.58
N ALA A 115 4.46 5.23 -15.74
CA ALA A 115 4.52 3.81 -16.07
C ALA A 115 5.52 3.07 -15.18
N THR A 116 6.68 3.66 -14.96
CA THR A 116 7.74 3.12 -14.09
C THR A 116 7.27 3.04 -12.65
N VAL A 117 6.70 4.12 -12.11
CA VAL A 117 6.20 4.17 -10.72
C VAL A 117 5.09 3.14 -10.50
N VAL A 118 4.14 3.03 -11.42
CA VAL A 118 3.04 2.05 -11.32
C VAL A 118 3.59 0.62 -11.39
N LYS A 119 4.50 0.34 -12.33
CA LYS A 119 5.12 -0.98 -12.48
C LYS A 119 5.89 -1.37 -11.23
N GLU A 120 6.65 -0.45 -10.66
CA GLU A 120 7.42 -0.69 -9.45
C GLU A 120 6.52 -0.91 -8.23
N TYR A 121 5.47 -0.09 -8.07
CA TYR A 121 4.49 -0.30 -7.01
C TYR A 121 3.84 -1.69 -7.12
N MET A 122 3.38 -2.08 -8.32
CA MET A 122 2.79 -3.39 -8.56
C MET A 122 3.77 -4.53 -8.23
N TRP A 123 5.05 -4.37 -8.57
CA TRP A 123 6.08 -5.37 -8.25
C TRP A 123 6.32 -5.51 -6.74
N GLN A 124 6.43 -4.39 -6.01
CA GLN A 124 6.69 -4.41 -4.56
C GLN A 124 5.48 -4.87 -3.74
N SER A 125 4.29 -4.40 -4.11
CA SER A 125 3.06 -4.61 -3.35
C SER A 125 2.26 -5.85 -3.78
N ARG A 126 2.60 -6.41 -4.95
CA ARG A 126 1.83 -7.46 -5.66
C ARG A 126 0.41 -7.02 -6.00
N ALA A 127 0.19 -5.71 -6.12
CA ALA A 127 -1.09 -5.15 -6.53
C ALA A 127 -1.45 -5.56 -7.95
N SER A 128 -2.74 -5.82 -8.19
CA SER A 128 -3.22 -5.96 -9.56
C SER A 128 -3.21 -4.62 -10.30
N LYS A 129 -3.19 -4.67 -11.63
CA LYS A 129 -3.27 -3.48 -12.49
C LYS A 129 -4.55 -2.68 -12.21
N ASP A 130 -5.67 -3.38 -12.02
CA ASP A 130 -6.97 -2.75 -11.80
C ASP A 130 -7.06 -2.07 -10.44
N GLU A 131 -6.55 -2.69 -9.38
CA GLU A 131 -6.49 -2.07 -8.04
C GLU A 131 -5.59 -0.82 -8.05
N THR A 132 -4.44 -0.91 -8.71
CA THR A 132 -3.51 0.21 -8.84
C THR A 132 -4.14 1.35 -9.64
N ALA A 133 -4.84 1.03 -10.73
CA ALA A 133 -5.55 2.02 -11.54
C ALA A 133 -6.70 2.70 -10.76
N LYS A 134 -7.45 1.95 -9.93
CA LYS A 134 -8.48 2.50 -9.05
C LYS A 134 -7.87 3.44 -8.00
N ALA A 135 -6.79 3.02 -7.33
CA ALA A 135 -6.08 3.85 -6.36
C ALA A 135 -5.54 5.14 -7.00
N LEU A 136 -4.93 5.04 -8.18
CA LEU A 136 -4.43 6.21 -8.92
C LEU A 136 -5.56 7.18 -9.30
N LYS A 137 -6.69 6.66 -9.84
CA LYS A 137 -7.86 7.48 -10.15
C LYS A 137 -8.38 8.22 -8.94
N GLU A 138 -8.43 7.55 -7.79
CA GLU A 138 -8.89 8.16 -6.55
C GLU A 138 -7.94 9.26 -6.06
N LEU A 139 -6.62 9.06 -6.15
CA LEU A 139 -5.64 10.11 -5.84
C LEU A 139 -5.74 11.32 -6.78
N ILE A 140 -6.04 11.10 -8.06
CA ILE A 140 -6.30 12.18 -9.03
C ILE A 140 -7.57 12.94 -8.67
N ARG A 141 -8.66 12.21 -8.36
CA ARG A 141 -9.95 12.79 -7.95
C ARG A 141 -9.82 13.63 -6.69
N ARG A 142 -9.03 13.17 -5.72
CA ARG A 142 -8.68 13.89 -4.49
C ARG A 142 -7.65 15.01 -4.71
N GLN A 143 -7.20 15.24 -5.94
CA GLN A 143 -6.20 16.25 -6.33
C GLN A 143 -4.81 16.08 -5.67
N PHE A 144 -4.46 14.88 -5.23
CA PHE A 144 -3.12 14.55 -4.74
C PHE A 144 -2.13 14.38 -5.90
N VAL A 145 -2.63 13.91 -7.04
CA VAL A 145 -1.85 13.60 -8.23
C VAL A 145 -2.41 14.34 -9.44
N LYS A 146 -1.52 14.88 -10.28
CA LYS A 146 -1.85 15.37 -11.62
C LYS A 146 -1.02 14.63 -12.65
N LEU A 147 -1.65 14.19 -13.73
CA LEU A 147 -0.96 13.58 -14.86
C LEU A 147 -0.68 14.65 -15.92
N LYS A 148 0.54 14.63 -16.46
CA LYS A 148 0.99 15.52 -17.55
C LYS A 148 1.48 14.70 -18.75
N PRO A 149 1.41 15.25 -19.96
CA PRO A 149 2.08 14.67 -21.12
C PRO A 149 3.60 14.59 -20.90
N GLY A 150 4.23 13.58 -21.47
CA GLY A 150 5.69 13.48 -21.50
C GLY A 150 6.31 14.41 -22.53
N ALA A 151 7.64 14.53 -22.52
CA ALA A 151 8.38 15.30 -23.52
C ALA A 151 8.07 14.83 -24.96
N ASP A 152 7.79 13.53 -25.13
CA ASP A 152 7.44 12.90 -26.40
C ASP A 152 5.95 13.10 -26.79
N GLY A 153 5.21 13.95 -26.08
CA GLY A 153 3.78 14.20 -26.31
C GLY A 153 2.84 13.07 -25.87
N LYS A 154 3.37 11.96 -25.34
CA LYS A 154 2.56 10.84 -24.82
C LYS A 154 1.67 11.32 -23.66
N PRO A 155 0.34 11.13 -23.72
CA PRO A 155 -0.55 11.55 -22.65
C PRO A 155 -0.27 10.75 -21.37
N ASN A 156 -0.42 11.40 -20.22
CA ASN A 156 -0.27 10.79 -18.90
C ASN A 156 1.08 10.11 -18.63
N ALA A 157 2.14 10.49 -19.36
CA ALA A 157 3.46 9.90 -19.13
C ALA A 157 4.06 10.35 -17.80
N GLN A 158 3.81 11.58 -17.36
CA GLN A 158 4.38 12.14 -16.13
C GLN A 158 3.36 12.29 -15.00
N MET A 159 3.74 11.88 -13.80
CA MET A 159 2.97 11.99 -12.56
C MET A 159 3.56 13.11 -11.70
N LEU A 160 2.77 14.14 -11.42
CA LEU A 160 3.11 15.22 -10.50
C LEU A 160 2.39 15.01 -9.17
N LEU A 161 3.14 14.92 -8.08
CA LEU A 161 2.62 14.90 -6.72
C LEU A 161 2.34 16.34 -6.28
N VAL A 162 1.07 16.73 -6.22
CA VAL A 162 0.65 18.13 -6.02
C VAL A 162 0.82 18.57 -4.57
N LYS A 163 0.49 17.68 -3.63
CA LYS A 163 0.55 17.96 -2.19
C LYS A 163 1.33 16.86 -1.45
N PRO A 164 2.67 16.79 -1.64
CA PRO A 164 3.52 15.76 -1.04
C PRO A 164 3.33 15.54 0.47
N LYS A 165 3.30 16.62 1.25
CA LYS A 165 3.16 16.57 2.72
C LYS A 165 1.84 15.94 3.18
N LEU A 166 0.78 16.05 2.37
CA LEU A 166 -0.53 15.53 2.73
C LEU A 166 -0.65 14.02 2.56
N PHE A 167 0.26 13.35 1.84
CA PHE A 167 0.16 11.91 1.64
C PHE A 167 0.24 11.14 2.97
N HIS A 168 1.09 11.59 3.90
CA HIS A 168 1.13 11.00 5.24
C HIS A 168 -0.19 11.19 6.00
N ILE A 169 -0.76 12.40 5.94
CA ILE A 169 -2.07 12.71 6.55
C ILE A 169 -3.18 11.85 5.95
N LEU A 170 -3.18 11.63 4.64
CA LEU A 170 -4.13 10.74 3.96
C LEU A 170 -3.99 9.29 4.46
N VAL A 171 -2.76 8.79 4.61
CA VAL A 171 -2.50 7.45 5.13
C VAL A 171 -3.04 7.28 6.54
N ASP A 172 -2.82 8.26 7.42
CA ASP A 172 -3.31 8.20 8.80
C ASP A 172 -4.83 8.27 8.86
N TYR A 173 -5.45 9.13 8.04
CA TYR A 173 -6.90 9.20 7.91
C TYR A 173 -7.51 7.85 7.47
N LEU A 174 -6.96 7.23 6.41
CA LEU A 174 -7.45 5.94 5.91
C LEU A 174 -7.27 4.80 6.93
N ARG A 175 -6.25 4.89 7.79
CA ARG A 175 -6.08 3.95 8.91
C ARG A 175 -7.17 4.13 9.96
N SER A 176 -7.41 5.35 10.43
CA SER A 176 -8.48 5.63 11.39
C SER A 176 -9.83 5.17 10.85
N GLU A 177 -10.15 5.48 9.59
CA GLU A 177 -11.39 5.05 8.94
C GLU A 177 -11.52 3.52 8.91
N ARG A 178 -10.45 2.80 8.57
CA ARG A 178 -10.43 1.33 8.58
C ARG A 178 -10.65 0.74 9.97
N HIS A 179 -10.17 1.42 11.01
CA HIS A 179 -10.35 1.02 12.40
C HIS A 179 -11.71 1.46 13.00
N GLY A 180 -12.53 2.18 12.22
CA GLY A 180 -13.80 2.73 12.70
C GLY A 180 -13.64 3.90 13.67
N GLU A 181 -12.45 4.51 13.69
CA GLU A 181 -12.11 5.62 14.57
C GLU A 181 -12.27 6.96 13.85
N THR A 182 -12.70 7.98 14.58
CA THR A 182 -12.73 9.34 14.06
C THR A 182 -11.30 9.86 13.95
N TYR A 183 -10.87 10.20 12.73
CA TYR A 183 -9.57 10.83 12.52
C TYR A 183 -9.48 12.14 13.35
N PRO A 184 -8.51 12.26 14.28
CA PRO A 184 -8.58 13.27 15.34
C PRO A 184 -8.76 14.73 14.87
N PRO A 185 -8.08 15.22 13.82
CA PRO A 185 -8.31 16.57 13.30
C PRO A 185 -9.77 16.83 12.90
N PHE A 186 -10.48 15.82 12.40
CA PHE A 186 -11.86 15.98 11.95
C PHE A 186 -12.89 15.80 13.07
N GLY A 187 -12.49 15.26 14.22
CA GLY A 187 -13.32 15.15 15.42
C GLY A 187 -13.36 16.43 16.27
N LEU A 188 -12.62 17.47 15.88
CA LEU A 188 -12.58 18.74 16.60
C LEU A 188 -13.89 19.52 16.46
N SER A 189 -14.38 20.03 17.58
CA SER A 189 -15.49 20.96 17.67
C SER A 189 -15.16 22.29 16.95
N PRO A 190 -16.19 23.06 16.52
CA PRO A 190 -15.95 24.36 15.88
C PRO A 190 -15.08 25.30 16.73
N ARG A 191 -15.26 25.24 18.06
CA ARG A 191 -14.48 26.02 19.01
C ARG A 191 -13.00 25.64 19.00
N GLU A 192 -12.69 24.35 19.00
CA GLU A 192 -11.31 23.85 18.96
C GLU A 192 -10.66 24.18 17.61
N ARG A 193 -11.40 24.07 16.50
CA ARG A 193 -10.91 24.45 15.16
C ARG A 193 -10.53 25.94 15.12
N SER A 194 -11.37 26.84 15.62
CA SER A 194 -11.05 28.27 15.67
C SER A 194 -9.84 28.58 16.55
N CYS A 195 -9.67 27.86 17.68
CA CYS A 195 -8.48 28.00 18.52
C CYS A 195 -7.21 27.52 17.79
N LEU A 196 -7.28 26.41 17.05
CA LEU A 196 -6.17 25.91 16.24
C LEU A 196 -5.78 26.88 15.12
N GLU A 197 -6.76 27.39 14.37
CA GLU A 197 -6.52 28.37 13.30
C GLU A 197 -5.84 29.63 13.84
N PHE A 198 -6.28 30.10 15.01
CA PHE A 198 -5.64 31.23 15.69
C PHE A 198 -4.19 30.92 16.11
N LEU A 199 -3.93 29.75 16.69
CA LEU A 199 -2.57 29.31 17.00
C LEU A 199 -1.69 29.20 15.75
N GLY A 200 -2.28 28.87 14.61
CA GLY A 200 -1.58 28.80 13.31
C GLY A 200 -1.06 30.14 12.78
N LEU A 201 -1.47 31.27 13.37
CA LEU A 201 -0.95 32.60 13.02
C LEU A 201 0.35 32.93 13.76
N GLU A 202 0.75 32.10 14.72
CA GLU A 202 1.92 32.37 15.55
C GLU A 202 3.19 31.73 14.95
N ASP A 203 4.19 32.57 14.66
CA ASP A 203 5.44 32.15 14.02
C ASP A 203 6.54 31.73 15.00
N SER A 204 6.29 31.79 16.33
CA SER A 204 7.33 31.54 17.32
C SER A 204 6.97 30.51 18.38
N LEU A 205 8.01 29.88 18.94
CA LEU A 205 7.92 28.88 19.99
C LEU A 205 7.48 29.55 21.30
N PHE A 206 6.18 29.53 21.58
CA PHE A 206 5.63 30.07 22.82
C PHE A 206 5.56 29.02 23.90
N THR A 207 5.98 29.41 25.10
CA THR A 207 5.78 28.65 26.33
C THR A 207 4.96 29.49 27.29
N ARG A 208 3.82 28.94 27.75
CA ARG A 208 2.92 29.64 28.68
C ARG A 208 2.35 28.66 29.72
N SER A 209 1.91 29.17 30.86
CA SER A 209 1.14 28.36 31.81
C SER A 209 -0.22 28.00 31.21
N ARG A 210 -0.89 26.96 31.73
CA ARG A 210 -2.27 26.60 31.31
C ARG A 210 -3.24 27.79 31.40
N LYS A 211 -3.16 28.60 32.46
CA LYS A 211 -4.03 29.77 32.66
C LYS A 211 -3.76 30.86 31.63
N ASP A 212 -2.49 31.07 31.28
CA ASP A 212 -2.10 32.08 30.30
C ASP A 212 -2.44 31.64 28.88
N TRP A 213 -2.30 30.36 28.56
CA TRP A 213 -2.81 29.78 27.31
C TRP A 213 -4.32 29.98 27.19
N LEU A 214 -5.07 29.75 28.27
CA LEU A 214 -6.52 29.93 28.25
C LEU A 214 -6.91 31.38 27.94
N LYS A 215 -6.32 32.34 28.66
CA LYS A 215 -6.55 33.76 28.41
C LYS A 215 -6.18 34.16 26.98
N TYR A 216 -5.08 33.60 26.47
CA TYR A 216 -4.60 33.87 25.13
C TYR A 216 -5.56 33.31 24.06
N LEU A 217 -6.03 32.07 24.20
CA LEU A 217 -7.03 31.48 23.30
C LEU A 217 -8.38 32.21 23.36
N GLN A 218 -8.74 32.74 24.53
CA GLN A 218 -9.96 33.54 24.72
C GLN A 218 -9.95 34.87 23.97
N LEU A 219 -8.78 35.37 23.54
CA LEU A 219 -8.69 36.57 22.69
C LEU A 219 -9.37 36.36 21.33
N ALA A 220 -9.15 35.18 20.73
CA ALA A 220 -9.74 34.83 19.44
C ALA A 220 -11.10 34.13 19.59
N THR A 221 -11.24 33.29 20.61
CA THR A 221 -12.46 32.53 20.86
C THR A 221 -12.92 32.72 22.29
N PRO A 222 -13.77 33.72 22.60
CA PRO A 222 -14.18 34.07 23.98
C PRO A 222 -14.81 32.92 24.77
N LYS A 223 -15.34 31.90 24.08
CA LYS A 223 -15.93 30.69 24.67
C LYS A 223 -14.92 29.56 24.94
N ALA A 224 -13.63 29.78 24.69
CA ALA A 224 -12.58 28.82 25.00
C ALA A 224 -12.53 28.56 26.51
N ASP A 225 -12.43 27.29 26.88
CA ASP A 225 -12.33 26.82 28.25
C ASP A 225 -11.11 25.91 28.41
N ILE A 226 -10.89 25.42 29.63
CA ILE A 226 -9.78 24.53 29.95
C ILE A 226 -9.86 23.19 29.19
N ILE A 227 -11.05 22.77 28.75
CA ILE A 227 -11.25 21.51 28.02
C ILE A 227 -10.51 21.56 26.67
N VAL A 228 -10.50 22.73 26.00
CA VAL A 228 -9.73 22.93 24.75
C VAL A 228 -8.24 22.68 24.99
N ILE A 229 -7.70 23.17 26.11
CA ILE A 229 -6.27 22.99 26.45
C ILE A 229 -5.98 21.52 26.74
N ILE A 230 -6.81 20.86 27.56
CA ILE A 230 -6.67 19.42 27.85
C ILE A 230 -6.69 18.64 26.54
N ARG A 231 -7.62 18.95 25.65
CA ARG A 231 -7.72 18.30 24.35
C ARG A 231 -6.48 18.52 23.49
N PHE A 232 -5.92 19.73 23.47
CA PHE A 232 -4.69 20.01 22.72
C PHE A 232 -3.46 19.31 23.30
N VAL A 233 -3.42 19.09 24.61
CA VAL A 233 -2.40 18.23 25.24
C VAL A 233 -2.58 16.78 24.81
N GLU A 234 -3.81 16.22 24.87
CA GLU A 234 -4.10 14.86 24.42
C GLU A 234 -3.71 14.60 22.95
N LEU A 235 -3.87 15.61 22.11
CA LEU A 235 -3.54 15.56 20.68
C LEU A 235 -2.06 15.86 20.39
N GLY A 236 -1.26 16.17 21.41
CA GLY A 236 0.16 16.50 21.26
C GLY A 236 0.42 17.84 20.56
N ILE A 237 -0.57 18.73 20.50
CA ILE A 237 -0.39 20.13 20.05
C ILE A 237 0.31 20.94 21.15
N PHE A 238 0.02 20.61 22.41
CA PHE A 238 0.75 21.12 23.55
C PHE A 238 1.53 19.99 24.24
N SER A 239 2.78 20.26 24.58
CA SER A 239 3.65 19.35 25.34
C SER A 239 4.04 19.98 26.67
N GLU A 240 4.18 19.16 27.71
CA GLU A 240 4.76 19.56 28.98
C GLU A 240 6.29 19.55 28.87
N LEU A 241 6.95 20.61 29.36
CA LEU A 241 8.42 20.72 29.34
C LEU A 241 9.10 19.76 30.33
N SER A 242 8.42 19.45 31.43
CA SER A 242 8.83 18.47 32.44
C SER A 242 7.60 18.07 33.26
N GLU A 243 7.63 16.90 33.90
CA GLU A 243 6.50 16.39 34.71
C GLU A 243 6.08 17.37 35.83
N ASP A 244 7.01 18.20 36.31
CA ASP A 244 6.77 19.20 37.36
C ASP A 244 6.50 20.63 36.84
N SER A 245 6.48 20.84 35.53
CA SER A 245 6.29 22.16 34.93
C SER A 245 4.82 22.45 34.63
N GLU A 246 4.28 23.52 35.20
CA GLU A 246 2.95 24.04 34.83
C GLU A 246 2.90 24.69 33.42
N LYS A 247 4.06 24.79 32.76
CA LYS A 247 4.20 25.42 31.44
C LYS A 247 4.04 24.40 30.32
N LEU A 248 3.20 24.77 29.36
CA LEU A 248 2.98 24.07 28.12
C LEU A 248 3.71 24.76 26.97
N PHE A 249 4.34 23.95 26.15
CA PHE A 249 5.01 24.30 24.91
C PHE A 249 4.12 24.00 23.71
N LEU A 250 4.10 24.88 22.71
CA LEU A 250 3.37 24.67 21.47
C LEU A 250 4.21 23.88 20.46
N GLU A 251 3.75 22.67 20.12
CA GLU A 251 4.37 21.80 19.12
C GLU A 251 3.99 22.24 17.71
N THR A 252 4.83 23.07 17.09
CA THR A 252 4.53 23.69 15.78
C THR A 252 4.42 22.67 14.65
N GLU A 253 5.15 21.56 14.68
CA GLU A 253 5.04 20.50 13.67
C GLU A 253 3.68 19.78 13.77
N MET A 254 3.23 19.49 14.99
CA MET A 254 1.92 18.89 15.21
C MET A 254 0.79 19.86 14.86
N LEU A 255 0.94 21.13 15.20
CA LEU A 255 0.03 22.19 14.79
C LEU A 255 -0.09 22.27 13.26
N ASP A 256 1.03 22.37 12.53
CA ASP A 256 1.05 22.43 11.06
C ASP A 256 0.39 21.19 10.45
N ARG A 257 0.62 20.01 11.03
CA ARG A 257 -0.02 18.77 10.58
C ARG A 257 -1.54 18.80 10.74
N TYR A 258 -2.06 19.26 11.88
CA TYR A 258 -3.51 19.36 12.11
C TYR A 258 -4.14 20.43 11.22
N LEU A 259 -3.52 21.59 11.09
CA LEU A 259 -3.98 22.67 10.19
C LEU A 259 -3.97 22.23 8.73
N SER A 260 -2.89 21.58 8.29
CA SER A 260 -2.80 21.00 6.94
C SER A 260 -3.91 19.98 6.67
N ALA A 261 -4.27 19.17 7.67
CA ALA A 261 -5.37 18.23 7.57
C ALA A 261 -6.73 18.93 7.44
N LEU A 262 -6.97 19.96 8.26
CA LEU A 262 -8.21 20.74 8.25
C LEU A 262 -8.39 21.52 6.92
N HIS A 263 -7.35 22.24 6.49
CA HIS A 263 -7.39 23.01 5.24
C HIS A 263 -7.54 22.12 3.99
N ALA A 264 -7.11 20.87 4.08
CA ALA A 264 -7.26 19.89 3.01
C ALA A 264 -8.36 18.85 3.28
N GLU A 265 -9.30 19.12 4.20
CA GLU A 265 -10.35 18.17 4.60
C GLU A 265 -11.10 17.60 3.40
N HIS A 266 -11.46 18.46 2.44
CA HIS A 266 -12.14 18.06 1.20
C HIS A 266 -11.31 17.10 0.34
N ASN A 267 -10.00 17.34 0.21
CA ASN A 267 -9.10 16.46 -0.52
C ASN A 267 -8.95 15.11 0.22
N ILE A 268 -8.81 15.15 1.54
CA ILE A 268 -8.50 13.97 2.36
C ILE A 268 -9.71 13.05 2.48
N ARG A 269 -10.91 13.57 2.78
CA ARG A 269 -12.15 12.78 2.82
C ARG A 269 -12.58 12.31 1.42
N GLY A 270 -12.24 13.10 0.40
CA GLY A 270 -12.72 12.93 -0.97
C GLY A 270 -14.12 13.54 -1.14
N LEU A 271 -14.54 13.74 -2.39
CA LEU A 271 -15.92 14.15 -2.66
C LEU A 271 -16.84 12.97 -2.30
N SER A 272 -17.60 13.13 -1.22
CA SER A 272 -18.81 12.33 -0.94
C SER A 272 -19.90 12.67 -1.95
#